data_AF-A0A2G6CC30-F1
#
_entry.id   AF-A0A2G6CC30-F1
#
_cell.length_a   1.000
_cell.length_b   1.000
_cell.length_c   1.000
_cell.angle_alpha   90.00
_cell.angle_beta   90.00
_cell.angle_gamma   90.00
#
_symmetry.space_group_name_H-M   'P 1'
#
loop_
_entity.id
_entity.type
_entity.pdbx_description
1 polymer ?
#
loop_
_entity_poly.entity_id
_entity_poly.type
_entity_poly.pdbx_seq_one_letter_code
_entity_poly.pdbx_strand_id
1 'polypeptide(L)'
;MSERSIKVGKVYKHFKGNFYQVLAVVNDSESNNDAVFKQFVIYKALTGKYAPMTWARPYTMFASEVDREKYPDVEQKYRFEEVELNHQEHKKINAFVALKFYAGEHSKQLVDGLSLALENAGMSTFVAVRDIEKYGTVEGLDMEHFMPRYSFPALLNAQLLVLEYSESGAGLGMCAGFAYSNNIPVYIVAKKGSKISTTVNSVAEEVFFYEDIAEITDFFNNLQVTKKLKLKM
;
A
#
# COMPACT_ATOMS: atom_id res chain seq x y z
N MET A 1 -17.79 35.29 9.00
CA MET A 1 -17.72 34.45 7.78
C MET A 1 -17.79 33.01 8.24
N SER A 2 -18.70 32.20 7.69
CA SER A 2 -18.82 30.79 8.10
C SER A 2 -17.52 30.05 7.74
N GLU A 3 -16.83 29.53 8.75
CA GLU A 3 -15.58 28.81 8.57
C GLU A 3 -15.85 27.50 7.79
N ARG A 4 -15.16 27.31 6.66
CA ARG A 4 -15.34 26.12 5.81
C ARG A 4 -14.98 24.88 6.64
N SER A 5 -15.90 23.93 6.72
CA SER A 5 -15.69 22.66 7.42
C SER A 5 -14.92 21.65 6.55
N ILE A 6 -13.80 21.13 7.06
CA ILE A 6 -13.01 20.05 6.44
C ILE A 6 -13.49 18.71 6.98
N LYS A 7 -13.94 17.84 6.07
CA LYS A 7 -14.44 16.49 6.38
C LYS A 7 -13.31 15.47 6.39
N VAL A 8 -13.20 14.74 7.50
CA VAL A 8 -12.30 13.58 7.65
C VAL A 8 -12.76 12.43 6.75
N GLY A 9 -11.80 11.68 6.20
CA GLY A 9 -12.02 10.55 5.30
C GLY A 9 -12.23 10.93 3.84
N LYS A 10 -12.57 12.19 3.55
CA LYS A 10 -12.81 12.71 2.19
C LYS A 10 -11.52 13.00 1.44
N VAL A 11 -11.62 12.99 0.11
CA VAL A 11 -10.52 13.31 -0.80
C VAL A 11 -10.62 14.75 -1.25
N TYR A 12 -9.48 15.41 -1.30
CA TYR A 12 -9.32 16.79 -1.71
C TYR A 12 -8.28 16.88 -2.82
N LYS A 13 -8.62 17.63 -3.87
CA LYS A 13 -7.70 17.98 -4.95
C LYS A 13 -7.00 19.29 -4.60
N HIS A 14 -5.67 19.26 -4.53
CA HIS A 14 -4.89 20.49 -4.45
C HIS A 14 -4.94 21.21 -5.81
N PHE A 15 -4.97 22.54 -5.83
CA PHE A 15 -5.08 23.32 -7.08
C PHE A 15 -3.94 23.05 -8.09
N LYS A 16 -2.81 22.48 -7.63
CA LYS A 16 -1.70 22.01 -8.47
C LYS A 16 -1.89 20.60 -9.06
N GLY A 17 -3.04 19.97 -8.87
CA GLY A 17 -3.43 18.71 -9.51
C GLY A 17 -3.29 17.43 -8.68
N ASN A 18 -2.58 17.44 -7.55
CA ASN A 18 -2.43 16.25 -6.71
C ASN A 18 -3.64 16.01 -5.79
N PHE A 19 -3.91 14.74 -5.47
CA PHE A 19 -5.00 14.32 -4.61
C PHE A 19 -4.50 13.92 -3.22
N TYR A 20 -5.33 14.21 -2.21
CA TYR A 20 -5.00 13.99 -0.82
C TYR A 20 -6.23 13.51 -0.05
N GLN A 21 -6.05 12.58 0.91
CA GLN A 21 -7.12 12.18 1.83
C GLN A 21 -6.90 12.84 3.20
N VAL A 22 -7.94 13.46 3.76
CA VAL A 22 -7.89 13.96 5.14
C VAL A 22 -8.03 12.79 6.11
N LEU A 23 -7.03 12.60 6.97
CA LEU A 23 -7.01 11.54 7.97
C LEU A 23 -7.57 12.01 9.32
N ALA A 24 -7.29 13.24 9.70
CA ALA A 24 -7.76 13.83 10.95
C ALA A 24 -7.73 15.36 10.91
N VAL A 25 -8.53 15.97 11.78
CA VAL A 25 -8.37 17.37 12.20
C VAL A 25 -8.00 17.31 13.68
N VAL A 26 -6.85 17.89 14.04
CA VAL A 26 -6.27 17.80 15.38
C VAL A 26 -5.99 19.19 15.93
N ASN A 27 -5.91 19.31 17.26
CA ASN A 27 -5.54 20.55 17.94
C ASN A 27 -4.03 20.56 18.23
N ASP A 28 -3.43 21.74 18.08
CA ASP A 28 -2.03 22.00 18.41
C ASP A 28 -1.84 22.10 19.92
N SER A 29 -1.04 21.20 20.49
CA SER A 29 -0.75 21.17 21.92
C SER A 29 -0.07 22.44 22.42
N GLU A 30 0.68 23.14 21.55
CA GLU A 30 1.37 24.39 21.90
C GLU A 30 0.41 25.58 22.02
N SER A 31 -0.83 25.43 21.54
CA SER A 31 -1.88 26.46 21.67
C SER A 31 -2.81 26.23 22.86
N ASN A 32 -2.41 25.40 23.82
CA ASN A 32 -3.28 25.00 24.93
C ASN A 32 -3.62 26.11 25.93
N ASN A 33 -2.87 27.20 25.92
CA ASN A 33 -3.13 28.40 26.71
C ASN A 33 -3.84 29.50 25.89
N ASP A 34 -4.07 29.30 24.59
CA ASP A 34 -4.81 30.24 23.75
C ASP A 34 -6.32 30.13 24.03
N ALA A 35 -7.06 31.22 23.81
CA ALA A 35 -8.53 31.20 23.95
C ALA A 35 -9.22 30.24 22.96
N VAL A 36 -8.54 29.89 21.87
CA VAL A 36 -8.98 28.93 20.85
C VAL A 36 -7.77 28.11 20.43
N PHE A 37 -7.88 26.78 20.50
CA PHE A 37 -6.82 25.90 20.01
C PHE A 37 -6.63 26.08 18.50
N LYS A 38 -5.37 26.20 18.08
CA LYS A 38 -5.02 26.16 16.65
C LYS A 38 -5.25 24.74 16.16
N GLN A 39 -5.87 24.62 15.00
CA GLN A 39 -6.16 23.33 14.39
C GLN A 39 -5.22 23.03 13.25
N PHE A 40 -4.90 21.75 13.08
CA PHE A 40 -4.16 21.21 11.95
C PHE A 40 -4.98 20.15 11.23
N VAL A 41 -4.86 20.13 9.91
CA VAL A 41 -5.36 19.04 9.07
C VAL A 41 -4.21 18.06 8.85
N ILE A 42 -4.43 16.80 9.22
CA ILE A 42 -3.54 15.68 8.93
C ILE A 42 -4.05 15.00 7.67
N TYR A 43 -3.21 14.91 6.63
CA TYR A 43 -3.64 14.42 5.33
C TYR A 43 -2.53 13.63 4.62
N LYS A 44 -2.94 12.61 3.86
CA LYS A 44 -2.05 11.71 3.11
C LYS A 44 -2.08 12.05 1.64
N ALA A 45 -0.90 12.15 1.01
CA ALA A 45 -0.79 12.26 -0.44
C ALA A 45 -1.24 10.95 -1.11
N LEU A 46 -2.23 11.03 -1.99
CA LEU A 46 -2.70 9.91 -2.80
C LEU A 46 -1.99 9.86 -4.16
N THR A 47 -1.52 11.00 -4.67
CA THR A 47 -0.82 11.11 -5.96
C THR A 47 0.36 12.08 -5.90
N GLY A 48 1.22 12.03 -6.92
CA GLY A 48 2.38 12.91 -7.09
C GLY A 48 3.65 12.40 -6.43
N LYS A 49 4.74 13.17 -6.57
CA LYS A 49 6.10 12.82 -6.13
C LYS A 49 6.21 12.37 -4.66
N TYR A 50 5.33 12.86 -3.81
CA TYR A 50 5.37 12.63 -2.37
C TYR A 50 4.32 11.62 -1.89
N ALA A 51 3.63 10.89 -2.77
CA ALA A 51 2.77 9.79 -2.34
C ALA A 51 3.61 8.58 -1.91
N PRO A 52 3.29 7.89 -0.79
CA PRO A 52 2.14 8.07 0.10
C PRO A 52 2.47 8.81 1.43
N MET A 53 3.13 9.96 1.39
CA MET A 53 3.56 10.70 2.59
C MET A 53 2.39 11.42 3.29
N THR A 54 2.44 11.46 4.62
CA THR A 54 1.48 12.17 5.48
C THR A 54 2.04 13.52 5.88
N TRP A 55 1.18 14.54 5.90
CA TRP A 55 1.52 15.92 6.20
C TRP A 55 0.61 16.47 7.29
N ALA A 56 1.13 17.44 8.05
CA ALA A 56 0.33 18.32 8.91
C ALA A 56 0.36 19.73 8.31
N ARG A 57 -0.79 20.40 8.27
CA ARG A 57 -0.90 21.80 7.81
C ARG A 57 -1.89 22.56 8.68
N PRO A 58 -1.64 23.84 9.01
CA PRO A 58 -2.62 24.67 9.71
C PRO A 58 -3.97 24.64 9.00
N TYR A 59 -5.05 24.49 9.76
CA TYR A 59 -6.40 24.35 9.23
C TYR A 59 -6.77 25.52 8.31
N THR A 60 -6.48 26.74 8.74
CA THR A 60 -6.70 27.96 7.98
C THR A 60 -6.01 27.93 6.62
N MET A 61 -4.79 27.40 6.53
CA MET A 61 -4.05 27.27 5.27
C MET A 61 -4.52 26.12 4.38
N PHE A 62 -5.18 25.11 4.94
CA PHE A 62 -5.78 24.01 4.18
C PHE A 62 -7.15 24.42 3.63
N ALA A 63 -7.96 25.08 4.47
CA ALA A 63 -9.28 25.56 4.14
C ALA A 63 -9.29 26.84 3.27
N SER A 64 -8.13 27.50 3.12
CA SER A 64 -8.02 28.78 2.41
C SER A 64 -8.42 28.71 0.94
N GLU A 65 -8.86 29.86 0.43
CA GLU A 65 -8.98 30.09 -1.01
C GLU A 65 -7.61 30.08 -1.69
N VAL A 66 -7.63 29.83 -3.00
CA VAL A 66 -6.44 30.02 -3.83
C VAL A 66 -6.08 31.49 -3.82
N ASP A 67 -4.78 31.79 -3.70
CA ASP A 67 -4.26 33.14 -3.84
C ASP A 67 -4.38 33.55 -5.32
N ARG A 68 -5.42 34.33 -5.64
CA ARG A 68 -5.76 34.73 -7.02
C ARG A 68 -4.82 35.78 -7.59
N GLU A 69 -4.13 36.55 -6.75
CA GLU A 69 -3.09 37.48 -7.22
C GLU A 69 -1.89 36.70 -7.73
N LYS A 70 -1.50 35.64 -7.00
CA LYS A 70 -0.38 34.77 -7.39
C LYS A 70 -0.73 33.76 -8.48
N TYR A 71 -1.97 33.30 -8.51
CA TYR A 71 -2.45 32.25 -9.42
C TYR A 71 -3.77 32.67 -10.09
N PRO A 72 -3.73 33.63 -11.03
CA PRO A 72 -4.94 34.20 -11.63
C PRO A 72 -5.73 33.19 -12.45
N ASP A 73 -5.05 32.27 -13.14
CA ASP A 73 -5.65 31.32 -14.08
C ASP A 73 -6.21 30.05 -13.40
N VAL A 74 -6.11 29.93 -12.08
CA VAL A 74 -6.60 28.74 -11.37
C VAL A 74 -8.11 28.85 -11.17
N GLU A 75 -8.88 28.04 -11.91
CA GLU A 75 -10.35 28.03 -11.79
C GLU A 75 -10.82 27.57 -10.39
N GLN A 76 -10.08 26.65 -9.76
CA GLN A 76 -10.37 26.08 -8.45
C GLN A 76 -10.53 27.17 -7.38
N LYS A 77 -11.60 27.11 -6.56
CA LYS A 77 -11.86 28.17 -5.56
C LYS A 77 -10.93 28.05 -4.37
N TYR A 78 -10.82 26.84 -3.83
CA TYR A 78 -10.04 26.56 -2.62
C TYR A 78 -8.70 25.92 -2.95
N ARG A 79 -7.68 26.11 -2.10
CA ARG A 79 -6.40 25.42 -2.29
C ARG A 79 -6.54 23.90 -2.34
N PHE A 80 -7.45 23.38 -1.52
CA PHE A 80 -7.87 21.99 -1.46
C PHE A 80 -9.38 21.92 -1.65
N GLU A 81 -9.86 21.43 -2.78
CA GLU A 81 -11.28 21.31 -3.11
C GLU A 81 -11.75 19.87 -2.85
N GLU A 82 -12.87 19.66 -2.13
CA GLU A 82 -13.41 18.31 -1.90
C GLU A 82 -13.85 17.73 -3.26
N VAL A 83 -13.43 16.51 -3.55
CA VAL A 83 -13.79 15.81 -4.79
C VAL A 83 -14.37 14.45 -4.46
N GLU A 84 -15.40 14.05 -5.20
CA GLU A 84 -15.79 12.66 -5.26
C GLU A 84 -14.87 11.96 -6.24
N LEU A 85 -14.03 11.05 -5.75
CA LEU A 85 -13.43 10.07 -6.64
C LEU A 85 -14.57 9.17 -7.12
N ASN A 86 -15.01 9.36 -8.37
CA ASN A 86 -15.86 8.38 -9.03
C ASN A 86 -15.09 7.06 -9.03
N HIS A 87 -15.46 6.15 -8.12
CA HIS A 87 -14.92 4.81 -8.00
C HIS A 87 -15.49 3.94 -9.13
N GLN A 88 -15.16 4.28 -10.37
CA GLN A 88 -15.40 3.46 -11.55
C GLN A 88 -14.05 2.93 -12.07
N GLU A 89 -13.25 2.43 -11.15
CA GLU A 89 -12.36 1.31 -11.40
C GLU A 89 -12.59 0.38 -10.20
N HIS A 90 -12.98 -0.87 -10.45
CA HIS A 90 -12.81 -1.91 -9.43
C HIS A 90 -11.31 -1.97 -9.15
N LYS A 91 -10.84 -1.23 -8.15
CA LYS A 91 -9.44 -1.20 -7.78
C LYS A 91 -9.09 -2.60 -7.31
N LYS A 92 -8.48 -3.39 -8.21
CA LYS A 92 -8.02 -4.74 -7.90
C LYS A 92 -7.18 -4.66 -6.63
N ILE A 93 -7.34 -5.66 -5.77
CA ILE A 93 -6.58 -5.74 -4.52
C ILE A 93 -5.09 -5.83 -4.90
N ASN A 94 -4.25 -4.92 -4.41
CA ASN A 94 -2.82 -4.94 -4.71
C ASN A 94 -2.06 -5.84 -3.72
N ALA A 95 -1.60 -6.99 -4.19
CA ALA A 95 -0.83 -7.95 -3.43
C ALA A 95 0.67 -7.80 -3.73
N PHE A 96 1.48 -7.64 -2.68
CA PHE A 96 2.92 -7.86 -2.80
C PHE A 96 3.19 -9.36 -2.68
N VAL A 97 3.92 -9.94 -3.63
CA VAL A 97 4.29 -11.36 -3.62
C VAL A 97 5.77 -11.47 -3.34
N ALA A 98 6.12 -12.16 -2.25
CA ALA A 98 7.49 -12.48 -1.89
C ALA A 98 7.70 -13.99 -2.00
N LEU A 99 8.76 -14.39 -2.69
CA LEU A 99 9.17 -15.79 -2.85
C LEU A 99 10.69 -15.91 -2.88
N LYS A 100 11.21 -17.10 -2.65
CA LYS A 100 12.65 -17.36 -2.75
C LYS A 100 13.07 -17.31 -4.21
N PHE A 101 14.01 -16.42 -4.52
CA PHE A 101 14.53 -16.29 -5.88
C PHE A 101 15.69 -17.26 -6.14
N TYR A 102 15.62 -17.90 -7.30
CA TYR A 102 16.70 -18.62 -7.97
C TYR A 102 16.93 -18.02 -9.34
N ALA A 103 18.20 -17.84 -9.71
CA ALA A 103 18.56 -17.45 -11.06
C ALA A 103 18.06 -18.49 -12.09
N GLY A 104 17.57 -18.00 -13.24
CA GLY A 104 17.06 -18.83 -14.33
C GLY A 104 15.54 -19.03 -14.35
N GLU A 105 15.06 -19.99 -15.15
CA GLU A 105 13.64 -20.18 -15.48
C GLU A 105 12.78 -20.72 -14.34
N HIS A 106 13.38 -21.30 -13.30
CA HIS A 106 12.63 -21.94 -12.20
C HIS A 106 11.76 -20.94 -11.45
N SER A 107 12.32 -19.79 -11.07
CA SER A 107 11.56 -18.74 -10.37
C SER A 107 10.50 -18.12 -11.26
N LYS A 108 10.76 -18.02 -12.56
CA LYS A 108 9.85 -17.37 -13.52
C LYS A 108 8.53 -18.13 -13.65
N GLN A 109 8.58 -19.46 -13.79
CA GLN A 109 7.37 -20.29 -13.84
C GLN A 109 6.52 -20.15 -12.57
N LEU A 110 7.17 -20.13 -11.40
CA LEU A 110 6.48 -19.94 -10.12
C LEU A 110 5.87 -18.54 -10.01
N VAL A 111 6.62 -17.50 -10.39
CA VAL A 111 6.15 -16.11 -10.39
C VAL A 111 4.95 -15.93 -11.32
N ASP A 112 5.03 -16.43 -12.54
CA ASP A 112 3.97 -16.32 -13.53
C ASP A 112 2.71 -17.08 -13.06
N GLY A 113 2.88 -18.29 -12.52
CA GLY A 113 1.77 -19.07 -11.97
C GLY A 113 1.10 -18.43 -10.75
N LEU A 114 1.89 -17.91 -9.79
CA LEU A 114 1.35 -17.16 -8.64
C LEU A 114 0.62 -15.90 -9.09
N SER A 115 1.19 -15.18 -10.05
CA SER A 115 0.61 -13.95 -10.58
C SER A 115 -0.75 -14.23 -11.22
N LEU A 116 -0.82 -15.25 -12.08
CA LEU A 116 -2.06 -15.67 -12.73
C LEU A 116 -3.10 -16.14 -11.70
N ALA A 117 -2.70 -16.93 -10.70
CA ALA A 117 -3.61 -17.42 -9.68
C ALA A 117 -4.25 -16.29 -8.86
N LEU A 118 -3.45 -15.28 -8.50
CA LEU A 118 -3.93 -14.09 -7.78
C LEU A 118 -4.75 -13.16 -8.67
N GLU A 119 -4.39 -13.02 -9.95
CA GLU A 119 -5.17 -12.26 -10.93
C GLU A 119 -6.56 -12.85 -11.15
N ASN A 120 -6.66 -14.18 -11.23
CA ASN A 120 -7.93 -14.90 -11.29
C ASN A 120 -8.77 -14.72 -10.02
N ALA A 121 -8.12 -14.41 -8.88
CA ALA A 121 -8.79 -14.02 -7.63
C ALA A 121 -9.09 -12.51 -7.54
N GLY A 122 -8.97 -11.76 -8.63
CA GLY A 122 -9.32 -10.33 -8.68
C GLY A 122 -8.23 -9.40 -8.13
N MET A 123 -6.99 -9.86 -7.99
CA MET A 123 -5.87 -9.08 -7.45
C MET A 123 -4.95 -8.56 -8.57
N SER A 124 -4.20 -7.51 -8.28
CA SER A 124 -2.99 -7.14 -9.03
C SER A 124 -1.78 -7.57 -8.20
N THR A 125 -0.69 -7.96 -8.85
CA THR A 125 0.52 -8.45 -8.16
C THR A 125 1.69 -7.52 -8.36
N PHE A 126 2.50 -7.35 -7.32
CA PHE A 126 3.85 -6.82 -7.40
C PHE A 126 4.85 -7.87 -6.91
N VAL A 127 5.85 -8.20 -7.72
CA VAL A 127 6.87 -9.21 -7.43
C VAL A 127 8.24 -8.60 -7.73
N ALA A 128 9.11 -8.43 -6.73
CA ALA A 128 10.37 -7.70 -6.89
C ALA A 128 11.27 -8.25 -8.02
N VAL A 129 11.40 -9.57 -8.12
CA VAL A 129 12.20 -10.19 -9.19
C VAL A 129 11.66 -9.85 -10.60
N ARG A 130 10.34 -9.78 -10.77
CA ARG A 130 9.69 -9.48 -12.07
C ARG A 130 9.67 -7.98 -12.36
N ASP A 131 9.32 -7.19 -11.35
CA ASP A 131 8.96 -5.79 -11.55
C ASP A 131 10.16 -4.85 -11.41
N ILE A 132 11.14 -5.23 -10.59
CA ILE A 132 12.37 -4.47 -10.34
C ILE A 132 13.56 -5.11 -11.04
N GLU A 133 13.87 -6.37 -10.74
CA GLU A 133 15.10 -7.02 -11.21
C GLU A 133 15.02 -7.50 -12.67
N LYS A 134 13.80 -7.58 -13.23
CA LYS A 134 13.50 -8.17 -14.55
C LYS A 134 14.21 -9.51 -14.72
N TYR A 135 14.09 -10.38 -13.72
CA TYR A 135 14.74 -11.69 -13.64
C TYR A 135 16.28 -11.64 -13.70
N GLY A 136 16.88 -10.60 -13.13
CA GLY A 136 18.33 -10.41 -13.05
C GLY A 136 18.95 -9.74 -14.28
N THR A 137 18.14 -9.16 -15.17
CA THR A 137 18.63 -8.48 -16.38
C THR A 137 18.89 -6.99 -16.20
N VAL A 138 18.48 -6.41 -15.06
CA VAL A 138 18.73 -4.99 -14.76
C VAL A 138 20.12 -4.80 -14.15
N GLU A 139 20.97 -4.03 -14.83
CA GLU A 139 22.27 -3.60 -14.32
C GLU A 139 22.15 -2.37 -13.41
N GLY A 140 23.11 -2.20 -12.50
CA GLY A 140 23.20 -1.01 -11.64
C GLY A 140 22.23 -0.97 -10.46
N LEU A 141 21.56 -2.09 -10.14
CA LEU A 141 20.78 -2.21 -8.91
C LEU A 141 21.68 -2.21 -7.68
N ASP A 142 21.30 -1.39 -6.71
CA ASP A 142 21.91 -1.33 -5.38
C ASP A 142 21.47 -2.53 -4.56
N MET A 143 22.18 -3.65 -4.75
CA MET A 143 21.85 -4.93 -4.11
C MET A 143 22.10 -4.91 -2.60
N GLU A 144 23.07 -4.10 -2.13
CA GLU A 144 23.35 -3.94 -0.70
C GLU A 144 22.17 -3.31 0.06
N HIS A 145 21.45 -2.39 -0.59
CA HIS A 145 20.27 -1.71 -0.02
C HIS A 145 18.97 -2.11 -0.70
N PHE A 146 18.91 -3.30 -1.30
CA PHE A 146 17.78 -3.71 -2.13
C PHE A 146 16.44 -3.65 -1.39
N MET A 147 16.42 -4.18 -0.16
CA MET A 147 15.22 -4.22 0.68
C MET A 147 14.68 -2.82 1.01
N PRO A 148 15.44 -1.91 1.66
CA PRO A 148 14.95 -0.58 2.00
C PRO A 148 14.72 0.32 0.78
N ARG A 149 15.42 0.11 -0.33
CA ARG A 149 15.34 0.98 -1.52
C ARG A 149 14.21 0.60 -2.48
N TYR A 150 13.89 -0.69 -2.59
CA TYR A 150 12.95 -1.18 -3.60
C TYR A 150 11.81 -2.00 -3.00
N SER A 151 12.13 -3.09 -2.28
CA SER A 151 11.12 -4.03 -1.80
C SER A 151 10.19 -3.43 -0.74
N PHE A 152 10.72 -2.78 0.30
CA PHE A 152 9.92 -2.21 1.37
C PHE A 152 9.03 -1.05 0.90
N PRO A 153 9.50 -0.08 0.07
CA PRO A 153 8.62 0.93 -0.50
C PRO A 153 7.47 0.33 -1.33
N ALA A 154 7.73 -0.71 -2.12
CA ALA A 154 6.68 -1.39 -2.87
C ALA A 154 5.69 -2.13 -1.95
N LEU A 155 6.19 -2.84 -0.93
CA LEU A 155 5.37 -3.53 0.07
C LEU A 155 4.49 -2.55 0.87
N LEU A 156 4.97 -1.36 1.21
CA LEU A 156 4.16 -0.34 1.88
C LEU A 156 2.93 0.12 1.07
N ASN A 157 3.01 0.03 -0.26
CA ASN A 157 1.93 0.37 -1.19
C ASN A 157 0.99 -0.81 -1.48
N ALA A 158 1.26 -2.01 -0.94
CA ALA A 158 0.38 -3.16 -1.05
C ALA A 158 -0.69 -3.19 0.05
N GLN A 159 -1.80 -3.85 -0.25
CA GLN A 159 -2.90 -4.07 0.69
C GLN A 159 -2.73 -5.35 1.50
N LEU A 160 -1.94 -6.29 1.00
CA LEU A 160 -1.56 -7.54 1.67
C LEU A 160 -0.23 -8.06 1.13
N LEU A 161 0.42 -8.92 1.92
CA LEU A 161 1.57 -9.70 1.53
C LEU A 161 1.13 -11.14 1.27
N VAL A 162 1.43 -11.68 0.09
CA VAL A 162 1.41 -13.12 -0.18
C VAL A 162 2.85 -13.62 -0.14
N LEU A 163 3.13 -14.50 0.82
CA LEU A 163 4.45 -15.09 1.03
C LEU A 163 4.45 -16.52 0.53
N GLU A 164 5.08 -16.77 -0.61
CA GLU A 164 5.39 -18.14 -1.04
C GLU A 164 6.54 -18.65 -0.16
N TYR A 165 6.25 -19.64 0.67
CA TYR A 165 7.18 -20.18 1.68
C TYR A 165 7.34 -21.69 1.54
N SER A 166 7.32 -22.21 0.30
CA SER A 166 7.72 -23.60 0.07
C SER A 166 9.13 -23.88 0.55
N GLU A 167 9.97 -22.84 0.48
CA GLU A 167 11.34 -22.83 0.97
C GLU A 167 11.63 -21.59 1.80
N SER A 168 12.46 -21.73 2.83
CA SER A 168 12.85 -20.60 3.67
C SER A 168 13.91 -19.73 2.98
N GLY A 169 13.86 -18.43 3.30
CA GLY A 169 14.84 -17.44 2.86
C GLY A 169 14.85 -16.22 3.79
N ALA A 170 16.02 -15.62 4.00
CA ALA A 170 16.17 -14.47 4.90
C ALA A 170 15.28 -13.29 4.50
N GLY A 171 15.21 -12.99 3.20
CA GLY A 171 14.35 -11.93 2.66
C GLY A 171 12.85 -12.15 2.91
N LEU A 172 12.40 -13.41 2.94
CA LEU A 172 11.01 -13.76 3.24
C LEU A 172 10.64 -13.41 4.69
N GLY A 173 11.53 -13.73 5.63
CA GLY A 173 11.36 -13.34 7.03
C GLY A 173 11.33 -11.82 7.21
N MET A 174 12.19 -11.09 6.49
CA MET A 174 12.19 -9.63 6.49
C MET A 174 10.87 -9.05 5.96
N CYS A 175 10.36 -9.56 4.83
CA CYS A 175 9.07 -9.14 4.28
C CYS A 175 7.93 -9.40 5.27
N ALA A 176 7.87 -10.60 5.87
CA ALA A 176 6.84 -10.95 6.84
C ALA A 176 6.85 -10.02 8.06
N GLY A 177 8.01 -9.81 8.67
CA GLY A 177 8.16 -8.93 9.84
C GLY A 177 7.87 -7.46 9.51
N PHE A 178 8.31 -6.97 8.34
CA PHE A 178 8.04 -5.61 7.89
C PHE A 178 6.56 -5.38 7.58
N ALA A 179 5.91 -6.35 6.92
CA ALA A 179 4.47 -6.29 6.65
C ALA A 179 3.67 -6.22 7.95
N TYR A 180 3.94 -7.15 8.87
CA TYR A 180 3.28 -7.20 10.18
C TYR A 180 3.42 -5.88 10.96
N SER A 181 4.63 -5.33 11.06
CA SER A 181 4.88 -4.08 11.79
C SER A 181 4.21 -2.85 11.17
N ASN A 182 3.84 -2.92 9.89
CA ASN A 182 3.16 -1.86 9.14
C ASN A 182 1.66 -2.14 8.92
N ASN A 183 1.08 -3.09 9.67
CA ASN A 183 -0.32 -3.50 9.55
C ASN A 183 -0.71 -3.93 8.13
N ILE A 184 0.21 -4.59 7.43
CA ILE A 184 -0.04 -5.25 6.16
C ILE A 184 -0.30 -6.74 6.47
N PRO A 185 -1.50 -7.26 6.22
CA PRO A 185 -1.84 -8.65 6.52
C PRO A 185 -0.99 -9.62 5.69
N VAL A 186 -0.53 -10.69 6.32
CA VAL A 186 0.40 -11.66 5.73
C VAL A 186 -0.34 -12.98 5.50
N TYR A 187 -0.41 -13.42 4.25
CA TYR A 187 -0.94 -14.73 3.87
C TYR A 187 0.21 -15.60 3.37
N ILE A 188 0.36 -16.80 3.91
CA ILE A 188 1.41 -17.72 3.49
C ILE A 188 0.80 -18.77 2.58
N VAL A 189 1.43 -18.99 1.43
CA VAL A 189 1.16 -20.13 0.55
C VAL A 189 2.41 -20.99 0.46
N ALA A 190 2.29 -22.31 0.52
CA ALA A 190 3.44 -23.21 0.42
C ALA A 190 3.04 -24.54 -0.20
N LYS A 191 3.97 -25.23 -0.85
CA LYS A 191 3.72 -26.59 -1.34
C LYS A 191 3.43 -27.53 -0.19
N LYS A 192 2.52 -28.47 -0.41
CA LYS A 192 2.20 -29.51 0.58
C LYS A 192 3.46 -30.27 0.99
N GLY A 193 3.64 -30.41 2.31
CA GLY A 193 4.83 -31.01 2.92
C GLY A 193 5.93 -30.02 3.30
N SER A 194 5.84 -28.75 2.88
CA SER A 194 6.75 -27.70 3.33
C SER A 194 6.58 -27.41 4.83
N LYS A 195 7.68 -27.00 5.47
CA LYS A 195 7.69 -26.58 6.88
C LYS A 195 7.75 -25.06 6.96
N ILE A 196 6.75 -24.45 7.58
CA ILE A 196 6.75 -23.02 7.86
C ILE A 196 7.52 -22.79 9.16
N SER A 197 8.42 -21.81 9.18
CA SER A 197 9.15 -21.48 10.41
C SER A 197 8.18 -20.88 11.43
N THR A 198 8.38 -21.22 12.71
CA THR A 198 7.50 -20.77 13.80
C THR A 198 7.35 -19.24 13.85
N THR A 199 8.44 -18.51 13.62
CA THR A 199 8.48 -17.04 13.65
C THR A 199 7.72 -16.40 12.48
N VAL A 200 7.80 -16.99 11.28
CA VAL A 200 7.05 -16.47 10.12
C VAL A 200 5.58 -16.86 10.24
N ASN A 201 5.29 -18.07 10.73
CA ASN A 201 3.92 -18.51 10.99
C ASN A 201 3.20 -17.62 12.02
N SER A 202 3.91 -17.15 13.06
CA SER A 202 3.29 -16.34 14.12
C SER A 202 2.77 -14.97 13.67
N VAL A 203 3.17 -14.50 12.49
CA VAL A 203 2.70 -13.21 11.92
C VAL A 203 1.72 -13.39 10.75
N ALA A 204 1.39 -14.63 10.39
CA ALA A 204 0.46 -14.93 9.31
C ALA A 204 -0.99 -14.85 9.76
N GLU A 205 -1.85 -14.30 8.91
CA GLU A 205 -3.30 -14.35 9.05
C GLU A 205 -3.82 -15.76 8.78
N GLU A 206 -3.31 -16.39 7.73
CA GLU A 206 -3.66 -17.75 7.35
C GLU A 206 -2.52 -18.39 6.55
N VAL A 207 -2.41 -19.71 6.63
CA VAL A 207 -1.43 -20.51 5.90
C VAL A 207 -2.19 -21.52 5.05
N PHE A 208 -1.88 -21.55 3.75
CA PHE A 208 -2.47 -22.47 2.80
C PHE A 208 -1.39 -23.36 2.18
N PHE A 209 -1.63 -24.68 2.18
CA PHE A 209 -0.76 -25.65 1.54
C PHE A 209 -1.38 -26.12 0.23
N TYR A 210 -0.68 -25.93 -0.88
CA TYR A 210 -1.15 -26.27 -2.23
C TYR A 210 -0.38 -27.46 -2.83
N GLU A 211 -1.05 -28.28 -3.64
CA GLU A 211 -0.38 -29.23 -4.55
C GLU A 211 -0.30 -28.63 -5.95
N ASP A 212 -1.43 -28.12 -6.46
CA ASP A 212 -1.51 -27.34 -7.69
C ASP A 212 -1.61 -25.84 -7.37
N ILE A 213 -0.85 -25.02 -8.09
CA ILE A 213 -0.84 -23.56 -7.93
C ILE A 213 -2.21 -22.93 -8.21
N ALA A 214 -3.05 -23.58 -9.02
CA ALA A 214 -4.41 -23.13 -9.30
C ALA A 214 -5.30 -23.10 -8.04
N GLU A 215 -5.02 -23.94 -7.04
CA GLU A 215 -5.75 -23.98 -5.77
C GLU A 215 -5.64 -22.66 -4.98
N ILE A 216 -4.58 -21.88 -5.24
CA ILE A 216 -4.38 -20.58 -4.61
C ILE A 216 -5.49 -19.60 -5.01
N THR A 217 -6.02 -19.70 -6.23
CA THR A 217 -7.16 -18.88 -6.67
C THR A 217 -8.38 -19.15 -5.79
N ASP A 218 -8.71 -20.43 -5.57
CA ASP A 218 -9.87 -20.82 -4.77
C ASP A 218 -9.70 -20.40 -3.31
N PHE A 219 -8.49 -20.54 -2.76
CA PHE A 219 -8.17 -20.07 -1.41
C PHE A 219 -8.48 -18.57 -1.24
N PHE A 220 -7.97 -17.70 -2.12
CA PHE A 220 -8.20 -16.26 -2.01
C PHE A 220 -9.64 -15.85 -2.34
N ASN A 221 -10.30 -16.54 -3.27
CA ASN A 221 -11.73 -16.33 -3.53
C ASN A 221 -12.57 -16.65 -2.29
N ASN A 222 -12.28 -17.77 -1.62
CA ASN A 222 -12.98 -18.15 -0.39
C ASN A 222 -12.75 -17.13 0.74
N LEU A 223 -11.53 -16.63 0.92
CA LEU A 223 -11.25 -15.57 1.90
C LEU A 223 -12.06 -14.29 1.65
N GLN A 224 -12.23 -13.91 0.38
CA GLN A 224 -13.03 -12.74 0.00
C GLN A 224 -14.52 -12.96 0.27
N VAL A 225 -15.07 -14.10 -0.18
CA VAL A 225 -16.49 -14.44 0.00
C VAL A 225 -16.84 -14.56 1.49
N THR A 226 -15.97 -15.15 2.29
CA THR A 226 -16.17 -15.31 3.74
C THR A 226 -15.81 -14.07 4.55
N LYS A 227 -15.37 -12.97 3.90
CA LYS A 227 -14.89 -11.73 4.53
C LYS A 227 -13.75 -11.96 5.54
N LYS A 228 -12.97 -13.01 5.34
CA LYS A 228 -11.75 -13.31 6.10
C LYS A 228 -10.50 -12.67 5.49
N LEU A 229 -10.59 -12.21 4.23
CA LEU A 229 -9.51 -11.44 3.62
C LEU A 229 -9.42 -10.07 4.31
N LYS A 230 -8.39 -9.90 5.12
CA LYS A 230 -8.05 -8.62 5.74
C LYS A 230 -7.26 -7.81 4.72
N LEU A 231 -7.59 -6.53 4.61
CA LEU A 231 -6.90 -5.58 3.75
C LEU A 231 -6.40 -4.43 4.60
N LYS A 232 -5.18 -3.97 4.32
CA LYS A 232 -4.72 -2.67 4.80
C LYS A 232 -5.60 -1.56 4.21
N MET A 233 -6.15 -0.72 5.08
CA MET A 233 -7.00 0.43 4.73
C MET A 233 -6.20 1.66 4.27
#